data_AF-A0A6B2V8L7-F1
#
_entry.id   AF-A0A6B2V8L7-F1
#
_cell.length_a   1.000
_cell.length_b   1.000
_cell.length_c   1.000
_cell.angle_alpha   90.00
_cell.angle_beta   90.00
_cell.angle_gamma   90.00
#
_symmetry.space_group_name_H-M   'P 1'
#
loop_
_entity.id
_entity.type
_entity.pdbx_description
1 polymer ?
#
loop_
_entity_poly.entity_id
_entity_poly.type
_entity_poly.pdbx_seq_one_letter_code
_entity_poly.pdbx_strand_id
1 'polypeptide(L)'
;LRHRLRLPPLSPAATRRRQERAAWPVLHGFSTALVPRPADWRPGLDVVGNWWPHHDPAAQLPARLEDFLRAGPRPVLITFGSMAAGDGERLSGIAVAALRRAGLRGVL
;
A
#
# COMPACT_ATOMS: atom_id res chain seq x y z
N LEU A 1 9.51 -27.09 3.62
CA LEU A 1 8.24 -27.79 3.95
C LEU A 1 8.01 -29.07 3.12
N ARG A 2 7.91 -29.02 1.78
CA ARG A 2 7.64 -30.21 0.93
C ARG A 2 8.68 -31.33 1.06
N HIS A 3 9.96 -30.97 1.12
CA HIS A 3 11.07 -31.91 1.36
C HIS A 3 10.92 -32.64 2.71
N ARG A 4 10.55 -31.90 3.77
CA ARG A 4 10.26 -32.45 5.11
C ARG A 4 9.07 -33.40 5.09
N LEU A 5 8.09 -33.15 4.22
CA LEU A 5 6.88 -33.97 4.07
C LEU A 5 7.00 -35.05 2.98
N ARG A 6 8.20 -35.27 2.39
CA ARG A 6 8.45 -36.22 1.28
C ARG A 6 7.47 -36.09 0.10
N LEU A 7 7.00 -34.87 -0.16
CA LEU A 7 6.12 -34.59 -1.30
C LEU A 7 6.95 -34.40 -2.58
N PRO A 8 6.46 -34.89 -3.74
CA PRO A 8 7.17 -34.70 -5.01
C PRO A 8 7.36 -33.20 -5.32
N PRO A 9 8.45 -32.81 -5.99
CA PRO A 9 8.65 -31.42 -6.39
C PRO A 9 7.50 -30.98 -7.32
N LEU A 10 6.99 -29.78 -7.09
CA LEU A 10 6.03 -29.14 -7.99
C LEU A 10 6.63 -27.85 -8.48
N SER A 11 6.65 -27.66 -9.80
CA SER A 11 7.00 -26.37 -10.37
C SER A 11 5.94 -25.32 -10.01
N PRO A 12 6.28 -24.02 -10.04
CA PRO A 12 5.31 -22.95 -9.85
C PRO A 12 4.11 -23.05 -10.81
N ALA A 13 4.35 -23.42 -12.07
CA ALA A 13 3.29 -23.61 -13.07
C ALA A 13 2.37 -24.79 -12.72
N ALA A 14 2.91 -25.92 -12.25
CA ALA A 14 2.11 -27.06 -11.82
C ALA A 14 1.28 -26.73 -10.56
N THR A 15 1.86 -25.96 -9.65
CA THR A 15 1.16 -25.48 -8.44
C THR A 15 -0.01 -24.57 -8.81
N ARG A 16 0.21 -23.59 -9.70
CA ARG A 16 -0.83 -22.67 -10.17
C ARG A 16 -1.98 -23.44 -10.85
N ARG A 17 -1.67 -24.32 -11.80
CA ARG A 17 -2.68 -25.15 -12.48
C ARG A 17 -3.49 -26.00 -11.50
N ARG A 18 -2.84 -26.56 -10.48
CA ARG A 18 -3.54 -27.33 -9.43
C ARG A 18 -4.49 -26.45 -8.62
N GLN A 19 -4.07 -25.25 -8.23
CA GLN A 19 -4.92 -24.30 -7.50
C GLN A 19 -6.10 -23.82 -8.35
N GLU A 20 -5.87 -23.53 -9.63
CA GLU A 20 -6.92 -23.17 -10.59
C GLU A 20 -7.95 -24.29 -10.77
N ARG A 21 -7.49 -25.54 -10.96
CA ARG A 21 -8.38 -26.72 -11.04
C ARG A 21 -9.19 -26.95 -9.77
N ALA A 22 -8.64 -26.59 -8.63
CA ALA A 22 -9.33 -26.67 -7.34
C ALA A 22 -10.22 -25.45 -7.04
N ALA A 23 -10.38 -24.52 -7.99
CA ALA A 23 -11.09 -23.25 -7.81
C ALA A 23 -10.67 -22.49 -6.55
N TRP A 24 -9.36 -22.53 -6.23
CA TRP A 24 -8.85 -21.94 -4.99
C TRP A 24 -9.14 -20.43 -4.94
N PRO A 25 -9.70 -19.91 -3.83
CA PRO A 25 -10.01 -18.48 -3.70
C PRO A 25 -8.75 -17.60 -3.68
N VAL A 26 -8.80 -16.47 -4.39
CA VAL A 26 -7.75 -15.45 -4.40
C VAL A 26 -8.40 -14.09 -4.20
N LEU A 27 -8.00 -13.41 -3.13
CA LEU A 27 -8.51 -12.08 -2.78
C LEU A 27 -7.51 -11.02 -3.23
N HIS A 28 -7.98 -10.03 -3.97
CA HIS A 28 -7.15 -8.93 -4.48
C HIS A 28 -7.46 -7.64 -3.72
N GLY A 29 -6.43 -7.10 -3.07
CA GLY A 29 -6.52 -5.94 -2.17
C GLY A 29 -6.51 -4.58 -2.86
N PHE A 30 -7.33 -4.36 -3.88
CA PHE A 30 -7.46 -3.05 -4.54
C PHE A 30 -8.91 -2.62 -4.72
N SER A 31 -9.12 -1.34 -5.02
CA SER A 31 -10.45 -0.76 -5.27
C SER A 31 -10.84 -0.77 -6.74
N THR A 32 -12.06 -1.20 -7.02
CA THR A 32 -12.66 -1.12 -8.37
C THR A 32 -12.94 0.31 -8.84
N ALA A 33 -12.90 1.29 -7.93
CA ALA A 33 -12.94 2.70 -8.29
C ALA A 33 -11.68 3.17 -9.02
N LEU A 34 -10.55 2.45 -8.87
CA LEU A 34 -9.29 2.74 -9.56
C LEU A 34 -9.11 1.88 -10.81
N VAL A 35 -9.37 0.57 -10.70
CA VAL A 35 -9.18 -0.38 -11.79
C VAL A 35 -10.36 -1.35 -11.80
N PRO A 36 -11.11 -1.49 -12.92
CA PRO A 36 -12.22 -2.43 -12.98
C PRO A 36 -11.73 -3.87 -12.80
N ARG A 37 -12.58 -4.74 -12.25
CA ARG A 37 -12.29 -6.18 -12.20
C ARG A 37 -12.14 -6.71 -13.63
N PRO A 38 -11.03 -7.41 -13.96
CA PRO A 38 -10.88 -8.01 -15.28
C PRO A 38 -12.01 -9.00 -15.59
N ALA A 39 -12.53 -8.93 -16.81
CA ALA A 39 -13.70 -9.71 -17.24
C ALA A 39 -13.37 -11.21 -17.41
N ASP A 40 -12.11 -11.53 -17.68
CA ASP A 40 -11.58 -12.88 -17.89
C ASP A 40 -11.29 -13.63 -16.59
N TRP A 41 -11.46 -12.98 -15.43
CA TRP A 41 -11.29 -13.64 -14.15
C TRP A 41 -12.39 -14.66 -13.89
N ARG A 42 -11.97 -15.90 -13.66
CA ARG A 42 -12.84 -16.98 -13.18
C ARG A 42 -13.50 -16.66 -11.82
N PRO A 43 -14.58 -17.35 -11.45
CA PRO A 43 -15.12 -17.31 -10.09
C PRO A 43 -14.07 -17.64 -9.02
N GLY A 44 -14.16 -17.00 -7.85
CA GLY A 44 -13.20 -17.12 -6.74
C GLY A 44 -11.92 -16.28 -6.90
N LEU A 45 -11.82 -15.45 -7.92
CA LEU A 45 -10.89 -14.31 -7.96
C LEU A 45 -11.69 -13.05 -7.67
N ASP A 46 -11.61 -12.61 -6.42
CA ASP A 46 -12.45 -11.53 -5.91
C ASP A 46 -11.61 -10.28 -5.65
N VAL A 47 -12.15 -9.13 -6.04
CA VAL A 47 -11.61 -7.82 -5.65
C VAL A 47 -12.29 -7.45 -4.34
N VAL A 48 -11.52 -7.33 -3.26
CA VAL A 48 -12.05 -7.16 -1.89
C VAL A 48 -11.86 -5.75 -1.33
N GLY A 49 -11.50 -4.79 -2.19
CA GLY A 49 -11.18 -3.44 -1.76
C GLY A 49 -9.73 -3.34 -1.25
N ASN A 50 -9.34 -2.12 -0.88
CA ASN A 50 -7.98 -1.86 -0.39
C ASN A 50 -7.73 -2.58 0.94
N TRP A 51 -6.54 -3.17 1.08
CA TRP A 51 -6.09 -3.68 2.36
C TRP A 51 -5.57 -2.53 3.21
N TRP A 52 -6.32 -2.21 4.26
CA TRP A 52 -5.94 -1.22 5.24
C TRP A 52 -5.15 -1.88 6.36
N PRO A 53 -4.05 -1.25 6.82
CA PRO A 53 -3.37 -1.73 8.03
C PRO A 53 -4.32 -1.62 9.21
N HIS A 54 -4.12 -2.49 10.21
CA HIS A 54 -4.80 -2.32 11.49
C HIS A 54 -4.39 -0.99 12.12
N HIS A 55 -5.38 -0.23 12.57
CA HIS A 55 -5.18 1.02 13.30
C HIS A 55 -5.85 0.89 14.66
N ASP A 56 -5.09 1.05 15.74
CA ASP A 56 -5.64 1.12 17.09
C ASP A 56 -6.39 2.47 17.25
N PRO A 57 -7.71 2.48 17.47
CA PRO A 57 -8.48 3.72 17.64
C PRO A 57 -8.00 4.59 18.81
N ALA A 58 -7.31 4.02 19.79
CA ALA A 58 -6.75 4.74 20.94
C ALA A 58 -5.35 5.31 20.68
N ALA A 59 -4.70 4.96 19.55
CA ALA A 59 -3.36 5.44 19.25
C ALA A 59 -3.35 6.96 19.07
N GLN A 60 -2.50 7.63 19.85
CA GLN A 60 -2.32 9.07 19.77
C GLN A 60 -1.16 9.44 18.83
N LEU A 61 -1.31 10.57 18.15
CA LEU A 61 -0.21 11.16 17.38
C LEU A 61 0.83 11.76 18.34
N PRO A 62 2.11 11.87 17.93
CA PRO A 62 3.08 12.66 18.68
C PRO A 62 2.57 14.09 18.87
N ALA A 63 2.66 14.62 20.10
CA ALA A 63 2.10 15.94 20.46
C ALA A 63 2.49 17.05 19.46
N ARG A 64 3.76 17.10 19.03
CA ARG A 64 4.23 18.07 18.03
C ARG A 64 3.48 18.00 16.70
N LEU A 65 3.16 16.79 16.22
CA LEU A 65 2.39 16.62 14.99
C LEU A 65 0.94 17.04 15.22
N GLU A 66 0.36 16.68 16.36
CA GLU A 66 -1.01 17.07 16.69
C GLU A 66 -1.18 18.59 16.83
N ASP A 67 -0.26 19.25 17.53
CA ASP A 67 -0.19 20.71 17.65
C ASP A 67 -0.02 21.36 16.29
N PHE A 68 0.86 20.81 15.43
CA PHE A 68 1.00 21.28 14.05
C PHE A 68 -0.31 21.13 13.29
N LEU A 69 -1.01 19.99 13.34
CA LEU A 69 -2.27 19.82 12.63
C LEU A 69 -3.35 20.80 13.11
N ARG A 70 -3.39 21.12 14.42
CA ARG A 70 -4.36 22.06 15.02
C ARG A 70 -4.06 23.53 14.74
N ALA A 71 -2.80 23.92 14.55
CA ALA A 71 -2.38 25.32 14.51
C ALA A 71 -2.81 26.12 13.24
N GLY A 72 -3.60 25.55 12.34
CA GLY A 72 -4.02 26.30 11.15
C GLY A 72 -4.69 25.44 10.06
N PRO A 73 -4.71 25.92 8.81
CA PRO A 73 -5.32 25.21 7.69
C PRO A 73 -4.70 23.83 7.44
N ARG A 74 -5.48 22.94 6.81
CA ARG A 74 -5.10 21.54 6.51
C ARG A 74 -3.77 21.51 5.73
N PRO A 75 -2.75 20.76 6.20
CA PRO A 75 -1.47 20.66 5.50
C PRO A 75 -1.53 19.65 4.35
N VAL A 76 -0.47 19.63 3.55
CA VAL A 76 -0.20 18.61 2.52
C VAL A 76 0.84 17.61 3.04
N LEU A 77 0.55 16.31 2.93
CA LEU A 77 1.55 15.25 3.16
C LEU A 77 2.33 14.99 1.86
N ILE A 78 3.66 15.00 1.93
CA ILE A 78 4.54 14.68 0.81
C ILE A 78 5.46 13.54 1.26
N THR A 79 5.33 12.37 0.64
CA THR A 79 6.20 11.23 0.92
C THR A 79 6.47 10.46 -0.37
N PHE A 80 7.69 9.92 -0.50
CA PHE A 80 8.13 9.14 -1.65
C PHE A 80 8.30 7.65 -1.33
N GLY A 81 7.90 7.23 -0.14
CA GLY A 81 8.15 5.88 0.37
C GLY A 81 9.64 5.56 0.56
N SER A 82 9.92 4.31 0.90
CA SER A 82 11.28 3.83 1.18
C SER A 82 12.16 3.67 -0.07
N MET A 83 11.64 3.93 -1.27
CA MET A 83 12.35 3.75 -2.54
C MET A 83 13.08 5.00 -3.03
N ALA A 84 13.01 6.13 -2.33
CA ALA A 84 13.80 7.33 -2.60
C ALA A 84 15.27 7.19 -2.15
N ALA A 85 15.90 6.06 -2.46
CA ALA A 85 17.26 5.74 -2.05
C ALA A 85 18.26 6.66 -2.76
N GLY A 86 18.73 7.69 -2.06
CA GLY A 86 19.88 8.52 -2.45
C GLY A 86 19.58 10.02 -2.60
N ASP A 87 18.34 10.40 -2.90
CA ASP A 87 17.97 11.79 -3.22
C ASP A 87 17.14 12.49 -2.11
N GLY A 88 17.07 11.91 -0.92
CA GLY A 88 16.20 12.38 0.17
C GLY A 88 16.34 13.88 0.48
N GLU A 89 17.56 14.36 0.70
CA GLU A 89 17.81 15.78 0.99
C GLU A 89 17.38 16.70 -0.15
N ARG A 90 17.69 16.30 -1.40
CA ARG A 90 17.32 17.06 -2.60
C ARG A 90 15.80 17.12 -2.76
N LEU A 91 15.11 16.00 -2.61
CA LEU A 91 13.65 15.92 -2.71
C LEU A 91 12.96 16.70 -1.59
N SER A 92 13.45 16.59 -0.35
CA SER A 92 12.95 17.39 0.78
C SER A 92 13.17 18.89 0.54
N GLY A 93 14.33 19.29 0.01
CA GLY A 93 14.60 20.68 -0.34
C GLY A 93 13.64 21.23 -1.39
N ILE A 94 13.38 20.45 -2.45
CA ILE A 94 12.39 20.79 -3.48
C ILE A 94 10.98 20.89 -2.87
N ALA A 95 10.60 19.94 -2.02
CA ALA A 95 9.29 19.92 -1.37
C ALA A 95 9.08 21.16 -0.47
N VAL A 96 10.07 21.53 0.34
CA VAL A 96 10.02 22.75 1.17
C VAL A 96 9.92 24.01 0.31
N ALA A 97 10.72 24.11 -0.75
CA ALA A 97 10.67 25.26 -1.65
C ALA A 97 9.29 25.40 -2.33
N ALA A 98 8.70 24.28 -2.77
CA ALA A 98 7.38 24.26 -3.37
C ALA A 98 6.27 24.67 -2.38
N LEU A 99 6.30 24.14 -1.15
CA LEU A 99 5.36 24.50 -0.09
C LEU A 99 5.41 26.01 0.23
N ARG A 100 6.62 26.56 0.36
CA ARG A 100 6.82 28.01 0.59
C ARG A 100 6.25 28.85 -0.55
N ARG A 101 6.53 28.47 -1.80
CA ARG A 101 6.01 29.19 -2.98
C ARG A 101 4.49 29.13 -3.07
N ALA A 102 3.88 28.03 -2.62
CA ALA A 102 2.44 27.84 -2.60
C ALA A 102 1.75 28.47 -1.37
N GLY A 103 2.51 28.97 -0.38
CA GLY A 103 1.95 29.43 0.89
C GLY A 103 1.29 28.30 1.71
N LEU A 104 1.70 27.06 1.50
CA LEU A 104 1.10 25.87 2.11
C LEU A 104 1.96 25.33 3.26
N ARG A 105 1.28 24.69 4.20
CA ARG A 105 1.88 23.93 5.30
C ARG A 105 2.02 22.48 4.84
N GLY A 106 3.08 21.79 5.25
CA GLY A 106 3.27 20.39 4.86
C GLY A 106 3.94 19.52 5.90
N VAL A 107 3.73 18.22 5.75
CA VAL A 107 4.39 17.13 6.48
C VAL A 107 5.23 16.36 5.47
N LEU A 108 6.51 16.13 5.77
CA LEU A 108 7.48 15.43 4.93
C LEU A 108 7.89 14.11 5.59
#